data_AF-A0A946KD62-F1
#
_entry.id   AF-A0A946KD62-F1
#
_cell.length_a   1.000
_cell.length_b   1.000
_cell.length_c   1.000
_cell.angle_alpha   90.00
_cell.angle_beta   90.00
_cell.angle_gamma   90.00
#
_symmetry.space_group_name_H-M   'P 1'
#
loop_
_entity.id
_entity.type
_entity.pdbx_description
1 polymer ?
#
loop_
_entity_poly.entity_id
_entity_poly.type
_entity_poly.pdbx_seq_one_letter_code
_entity_poly.pdbx_strand_id
1 'polypeptide(L)'
;MLIDRYLLRAQFQAFCIVFISLAGLTFVIDAFTNLEEFALHAEKTGGLAKVLGTYYGYRLISFFDATSPIISLASGMFALSWLERHNELTALLAAGVTRWRIAKPAIFFTLFVSFLAIGNREFVLPSIRFVISRNAQDLDGQTQKNFEARYDHQTEILFRGKTYQEALRRIDSPSLLMPPLLADFGPQIDAAEAIWRPEAAEHPAGYLLSGVTGPPDIDSLPALKLQNKTIIYTAQNSPWLRPNECFVTSGVRFEQMIGSSNWSLYSSTVNLIYAISNPSLGVGAEVPLRVHARFVTPFLDISLVLLGIPLVLGPSRRGVFVAVGLCVLTTVV
;
A
#
# COMPACT_ATOMS: atom_id res chain seq x y z
N MET A 1 -0.09 -22.34 -32.60
CA MET A 1 0.42 -23.05 -31.42
C MET A 1 1.93 -22.91 -31.27
N LEU A 2 2.76 -23.31 -32.24
CA LEU A 2 4.22 -23.16 -32.10
C LEU A 2 4.66 -21.68 -32.07
N ILE A 3 4.12 -20.85 -32.98
CA ILE A 3 4.36 -19.40 -33.04
C ILE A 3 3.91 -18.71 -31.74
N ASP A 4 2.72 -19.05 -31.25
CA ASP A 4 2.18 -18.47 -30.02
C ASP A 4 3.12 -18.72 -28.83
N ARG A 5 3.63 -19.95 -28.69
CA ARG A 5 4.57 -20.32 -27.63
C ARG A 5 5.93 -19.64 -27.79
N TYR A 6 6.42 -19.49 -29.01
CA TYR A 6 7.65 -18.77 -29.29
C TYR A 6 7.53 -17.29 -28.90
N LEU A 7 6.45 -16.63 -29.31
CA LEU A 7 6.21 -15.22 -29.01
C LEU A 7 6.01 -14.97 -27.51
N LEU A 8 5.24 -15.83 -26.82
CA LEU A 8 5.08 -15.78 -25.37
C LEU A 8 6.42 -15.93 -24.64
N ARG A 9 7.28 -16.83 -25.11
CA ARG A 9 8.61 -17.03 -24.50
C ARG A 9 9.51 -15.81 -24.72
N ALA A 10 9.51 -15.25 -25.92
CA ALA A 10 10.27 -14.04 -26.24
C ALA A 10 9.79 -12.84 -25.40
N GLN A 11 8.48 -12.65 -25.28
CA GLN A 11 7.90 -11.59 -24.45
C GLN A 11 8.20 -11.79 -22.97
N PHE A 12 8.06 -13.01 -22.44
CA PHE A 12 8.38 -13.30 -21.05
C PHE A 12 9.86 -13.04 -20.74
N GLN A 13 10.77 -13.45 -21.63
CA GLN A 13 12.20 -13.16 -21.48
C GLN A 13 12.47 -11.65 -21.49
N ALA A 14 11.87 -10.92 -22.42
CA ALA A 14 11.98 -9.45 -22.47
C ALA A 14 11.42 -8.80 -21.21
N PHE A 15 10.28 -9.27 -20.72
CA PHE A 15 9.66 -8.80 -19.47
C PHE A 15 10.61 -8.97 -18.29
N CYS A 16 11.17 -10.16 -18.10
CA CYS A 16 12.10 -10.43 -17.00
C CYS A 16 13.37 -9.56 -17.10
N ILE A 17 13.94 -9.40 -18.30
CA ILE A 17 15.15 -8.58 -18.50
C ILE A 17 14.87 -7.12 -18.13
N VAL A 18 13.78 -6.54 -18.66
CA VAL A 18 13.43 -5.15 -18.39
C VAL A 18 13.08 -4.94 -16.91
N PHE A 19 12.32 -5.87 -16.33
CA PHE A 19 11.94 -5.82 -14.91
C PHE A 19 13.16 -5.87 -13.99
N ILE A 20 14.05 -6.85 -14.18
CA ILE A 20 15.26 -6.99 -13.37
C ILE A 20 16.19 -5.79 -13.56
N SER A 21 16.31 -5.28 -14.78
CA SER A 21 17.15 -4.10 -15.06
C SER A 21 16.63 -2.85 -14.34
N LEU A 22 15.33 -2.57 -14.40
CA LEU A 22 14.74 -1.40 -13.75
C LEU A 22 14.74 -1.55 -12.23
N ALA A 23 14.32 -2.70 -11.71
CA ALA A 23 14.34 -2.99 -10.27
C ALA A 23 15.77 -2.89 -9.73
N GLY A 24 16.74 -3.52 -10.41
CA GLY A 24 18.15 -3.49 -10.04
C GLY A 24 18.71 -2.07 -10.00
N LEU A 25 18.41 -1.23 -11.00
CA LEU A 25 18.83 0.17 -11.00
C LEU A 25 18.28 0.91 -9.78
N THR A 26 16.97 0.78 -9.49
CA THR A 26 16.37 1.45 -8.33
C THR A 26 16.95 0.96 -7.00
N PHE A 27 17.22 -0.34 -6.88
CA PHE A 27 17.77 -0.94 -5.67
C PHE A 27 19.21 -0.50 -5.45
N VAL A 28 20.02 -0.42 -6.50
CA VAL A 28 21.39 0.08 -6.39
C VAL A 28 21.38 1.53 -5.91
N ILE A 29 20.55 2.39 -6.49
CA ILE A 29 20.43 3.80 -6.07
C ILE A 29 20.03 3.86 -4.59
N ASP A 30 18.97 3.17 -4.19
CA ASP A 30 18.45 3.16 -2.81
C ASP A 30 19.47 2.58 -1.80
N ALA A 31 20.22 1.55 -2.20
CA ALA A 31 21.26 0.92 -1.39
C ALA A 31 22.42 1.87 -1.13
N PHE A 32 22.85 2.63 -2.15
CA PHE A 32 23.91 3.62 -2.01
C PHE A 32 23.45 4.84 -1.21
N THR A 33 22.19 5.27 -1.36
CA THR A 33 21.64 6.40 -0.59
C THR A 33 21.54 6.09 0.90
N ASN A 34 21.18 4.86 1.29
CA ASN A 34 20.96 4.49 2.69
C ASN A 34 22.00 3.49 3.23
N LEU A 35 23.21 3.48 2.64
CA LEU A 35 24.25 2.48 2.93
C LEU A 35 24.63 2.45 4.43
N GLU A 36 24.73 3.63 5.05
CA GLU A 36 25.09 3.77 6.47
C GLU A 36 24.06 3.10 7.38
N GLU A 37 22.76 3.28 7.10
CA GLU A 37 21.67 2.69 7.87
C GLU A 37 21.65 1.16 7.70
N PHE A 38 21.85 0.66 6.48
CA PHE A 38 21.93 -0.78 6.24
C PHE A 38 23.15 -1.41 6.93
N ALA A 39 24.28 -0.71 6.99
CA ALA A 39 25.48 -1.18 7.69
C ALA A 39 25.22 -1.31 9.20
N LEU A 40 24.59 -0.31 9.83
CA LEU A 40 24.24 -0.33 11.26
C LEU A 40 23.28 -1.49 11.61
N HIS A 41 22.29 -1.79 10.75
CA HIS A 41 21.35 -2.90 10.99
C HIS A 41 21.96 -4.27 10.69
N ALA A 42 22.92 -4.35 9.77
CA ALA A 42 23.64 -5.58 9.45
C ALA A 42 24.43 -6.10 10.67
N GLU A 43 25.02 -5.20 11.45
CA GLU A 43 25.73 -5.53 12.69
C GLU A 43 24.79 -6.14 13.74
N LYS A 44 23.55 -5.64 13.86
CA LYS A 44 22.55 -6.14 14.81
C LYS A 44 21.91 -7.46 14.38
N THR A 45 21.68 -7.67 13.09
CA THR A 45 20.82 -8.75 12.56
C THR A 45 21.59 -9.93 11.96
N GLY A 46 22.93 -9.89 12.01
CA GLY A 46 23.80 -11.00 11.64
C GLY A 46 24.06 -11.14 10.14
N GLY A 47 24.05 -10.03 9.38
CA GLY A 47 24.54 -10.02 8.01
C GLY A 47 23.78 -9.11 7.04
N LEU A 48 24.54 -8.30 6.30
CA LEU A 48 24.04 -7.30 5.34
C LEU A 48 23.21 -7.92 4.21
N ALA A 49 23.59 -9.10 3.72
CA ALA A 49 22.84 -9.80 2.67
C ALA A 49 21.42 -10.21 3.09
N LYS A 50 21.22 -10.58 4.36
CA LYS A 50 19.89 -10.98 4.88
C LYS A 50 18.97 -9.76 5.03
N VAL A 51 19.52 -8.64 5.52
CA VAL A 51 18.79 -7.37 5.64
C VAL A 51 18.39 -6.86 4.26
N LEU A 52 19.32 -6.77 3.32
CA LEU A 52 19.02 -6.35 1.95
C LEU A 52 18.04 -7.32 1.25
N GLY A 53 18.23 -8.63 1.39
CA GLY A 53 17.36 -9.62 0.75
C GLY A 53 15.92 -9.56 1.26
N THR A 54 15.72 -9.35 2.56
CA THR A 54 14.37 -9.18 3.13
C THR A 54 13.77 -7.83 2.73
N TYR A 55 14.50 -6.74 2.88
CA TYR A 55 14.04 -5.39 2.54
C TYR A 55 13.67 -5.26 1.05
N TYR A 56 14.58 -5.65 0.15
CA TYR A 56 14.33 -5.56 -1.29
C TYR A 56 13.37 -6.63 -1.81
N GLY A 57 13.29 -7.80 -1.15
CA GLY A 57 12.32 -8.84 -1.50
C GLY A 57 10.88 -8.33 -1.42
N TYR A 58 10.49 -7.68 -0.32
CA TYR A 58 9.15 -7.10 -0.18
C TYR A 58 8.96 -5.89 -1.10
N ARG A 59 10.00 -5.08 -1.31
CA ARG A 59 9.92 -3.90 -2.18
C ARG A 59 9.77 -4.27 -3.65
N LEU A 60 10.34 -5.40 -4.09
CA LEU A 60 10.18 -5.94 -5.45
C LEU A 60 8.72 -6.27 -5.75
N ILE A 61 7.97 -6.76 -4.75
CA ILE A 61 6.54 -7.05 -4.88
C ILE A 61 5.73 -5.76 -5.12
N SER A 62 6.04 -4.70 -4.39
CA SER A 62 5.42 -3.38 -4.62
C SER A 62 5.87 -2.76 -5.94
N PHE A 63 7.13 -2.94 -6.33
CA PHE A 63 7.67 -2.45 -7.58
C PHE A 63 7.00 -3.11 -8.79
N PHE A 64 6.73 -4.43 -8.69
CA PHE A 64 5.96 -5.16 -9.68
C PHE A 64 4.56 -4.60 -9.86
N ASP A 65 3.82 -4.33 -8.78
CA ASP A 65 2.47 -3.74 -8.88
C ASP A 65 2.50 -2.41 -9.63
N ALA A 66 3.46 -1.53 -9.30
CA ALA A 66 3.58 -0.19 -9.89
C ALA A 66 4.04 -0.18 -11.36
N THR A 67 4.89 -1.13 -11.77
CA THR A 67 5.57 -1.09 -13.08
C THR A 67 5.09 -2.15 -14.08
N SER A 68 4.31 -3.13 -13.63
CA SER A 68 3.88 -4.25 -14.46
C SER A 68 3.15 -3.87 -15.76
N PRO A 69 2.27 -2.84 -15.83
CA PRO A 69 1.59 -2.50 -17.09
C PRO A 69 2.57 -1.98 -18.15
N ILE A 70 3.46 -1.06 -17.73
CA ILE A 70 4.45 -0.41 -18.61
C ILE A 70 5.45 -1.44 -19.12
N ILE A 71 5.98 -2.29 -18.23
CA ILE A 71 6.95 -3.32 -18.59
C ILE A 71 6.30 -4.38 -19.48
N SER A 72 5.05 -4.76 -19.22
CA SER A 72 4.34 -5.73 -20.06
C SER A 72 4.18 -5.22 -21.49
N LEU A 73 3.79 -3.96 -21.67
CA LEU A 73 3.72 -3.34 -22.99
C LEU A 73 5.10 -3.31 -23.66
N ALA A 74 6.12 -2.80 -22.96
CA ALA A 74 7.48 -2.71 -23.51
C ALA A 74 8.04 -4.07 -23.93
N SER A 75 7.78 -5.12 -23.13
CA SER A 75 8.18 -6.50 -23.44
C SER A 75 7.48 -7.05 -24.68
N GLY A 76 6.19 -6.75 -24.86
CA GLY A 76 5.43 -7.16 -26.05
C GLY A 76 5.99 -6.49 -27.30
N MET A 77 6.24 -5.19 -27.24
CA MET A 77 6.85 -4.45 -28.35
C MET A 77 8.23 -5.00 -28.71
N PHE A 78 9.06 -5.29 -27.72
CA PHE A 78 10.38 -5.88 -27.94
C PHE A 78 10.27 -7.23 -28.65
N ALA A 79 9.34 -8.09 -28.23
CA ALA A 79 9.12 -9.40 -28.83
C ALA A 79 8.63 -9.31 -30.29
N LEU A 80 7.71 -8.39 -30.59
CA LEU A 80 7.27 -8.13 -31.96
C LEU A 80 8.41 -7.56 -32.81
N SER A 81 9.18 -6.63 -32.26
CA SER A 81 10.28 -6.02 -32.98
C SER A 81 11.43 -7.00 -33.25
N TRP A 82 11.63 -7.97 -32.35
CA TRP A 82 12.54 -9.08 -32.56
C TRP A 82 12.15 -9.92 -33.78
N LEU A 83 10.85 -10.21 -33.95
CA LEU A 83 10.32 -10.90 -35.14
C LEU A 83 10.53 -10.08 -36.42
N GLU A 84 10.37 -8.76 -36.37
CA GLU A 84 10.62 -7.89 -37.52
C GLU A 84 12.09 -7.89 -37.93
N ARG A 85 12.99 -7.77 -36.94
CA ARG A 85 14.43 -7.71 -37.19
C ARG A 85 14.97 -8.97 -37.87
N HIS A 86 14.41 -10.13 -37.55
CA HIS A 86 14.77 -11.41 -38.17
C HIS A 86 13.97 -11.73 -39.44
N ASN A 87 13.15 -10.79 -39.94
CA ASN A 87 12.23 -10.97 -41.07
C ASN A 87 11.20 -12.11 -40.87
N GLU A 88 11.04 -12.61 -39.65
CA GLU A 88 10.05 -13.65 -39.32
C GLU A 88 8.62 -13.10 -39.46
N LEU A 89 8.40 -11.82 -39.11
CA LEU A 89 7.09 -11.19 -39.30
C LEU A 89 6.69 -11.15 -40.78
N THR A 90 7.62 -10.81 -41.68
CA THR A 90 7.39 -10.79 -43.13
C THR A 90 7.06 -12.18 -43.66
N ALA A 91 7.78 -13.21 -43.20
CA ALA A 91 7.52 -14.60 -43.58
C ALA A 91 6.12 -15.08 -43.13
N LEU A 92 5.71 -14.73 -41.90
CA LEU A 92 4.38 -15.06 -41.38
C LEU A 92 3.27 -14.38 -42.16
N LEU A 93 3.42 -13.10 -42.49
CA LEU A 93 2.45 -12.35 -43.30
C LEU A 93 2.34 -12.90 -44.72
N ALA A 94 3.47 -13.28 -45.34
CA ALA A 94 3.50 -13.92 -46.66
C ALA A 94 2.84 -15.31 -46.66
N ALA A 95 2.92 -16.04 -45.54
CA ALA A 95 2.20 -17.30 -45.32
C ALA A 95 0.69 -17.12 -45.04
N GLY A 96 0.16 -15.89 -45.14
CA GLY A 96 -1.26 -15.58 -44.93
C GLY A 96 -1.68 -15.50 -43.46
N VAL A 97 -0.73 -15.46 -42.52
CA VAL A 97 -1.05 -15.28 -41.10
C VAL A 97 -1.48 -13.84 -40.85
N THR A 98 -2.67 -13.64 -40.29
CA THR A 98 -3.18 -12.31 -39.99
C THR A 98 -2.40 -11.64 -38.86
N ARG A 99 -2.23 -10.31 -38.92
CA ARG A 99 -1.61 -9.50 -37.85
C ARG A 99 -2.25 -9.74 -36.49
N TRP A 100 -3.57 -9.90 -36.46
CA TRP A 100 -4.33 -10.20 -35.24
C TRP A 100 -3.92 -11.52 -34.58
N ARG A 101 -3.66 -12.57 -35.38
CA ARG A 101 -3.23 -13.87 -34.84
C ARG A 101 -1.86 -13.78 -34.17
N ILE A 102 -0.97 -12.91 -34.66
CA ILE A 102 0.35 -12.65 -34.10
C ILE A 102 0.24 -11.79 -32.83
N ALA A 103 -0.64 -10.78 -32.82
CA ALA A 103 -0.84 -9.92 -31.65
C ALA A 103 -1.55 -10.63 -30.48
N LYS A 104 -2.44 -11.58 -30.77
CA LYS A 104 -3.26 -12.29 -29.77
C LYS A 104 -2.47 -12.86 -28.57
N PRO A 105 -1.40 -13.65 -28.75
CA PRO A 105 -0.60 -14.15 -27.62
C PRO A 105 0.03 -13.02 -26.80
N ALA A 106 0.44 -11.91 -27.42
CA ALA A 106 1.03 -10.79 -26.70
C ALA A 106 0.03 -10.02 -25.84
N ILE A 107 -1.20 -9.84 -26.35
CA ILE A 107 -2.33 -9.29 -25.59
C ILE A 107 -2.64 -10.19 -24.39
N PHE A 108 -2.73 -11.49 -24.63
CA PHE A 108 -3.03 -12.46 -23.59
C PHE A 108 -1.99 -12.44 -22.47
N PHE A 109 -0.70 -12.31 -22.82
CA PHE A 109 0.36 -12.17 -21.84
C PHE A 109 0.20 -10.91 -20.99
N THR A 110 -0.08 -9.75 -21.60
CA THR A 110 -0.27 -8.52 -20.82
C THR A 110 -1.50 -8.59 -19.92
N LEU A 111 -2.60 -9.14 -20.44
CA LEU A 111 -3.80 -9.34 -19.63
C LEU A 111 -3.51 -10.27 -18.43
N PHE A 112 -2.73 -11.34 -18.65
CA PHE A 112 -2.30 -12.24 -17.59
C PHE A 112 -1.44 -11.52 -16.53
N VAL A 113 -0.48 -10.70 -16.95
CA VAL A 113 0.35 -9.89 -16.04
C VAL A 113 -0.49 -8.89 -15.24
N SER A 114 -1.43 -8.19 -15.87
CA SER A 114 -2.35 -7.27 -15.19
C SER A 114 -3.21 -7.99 -14.15
N PHE A 115 -3.74 -9.18 -14.46
CA PHE A 115 -4.47 -9.99 -13.46
C PHE A 115 -3.58 -10.42 -12.31
N LEU A 116 -2.32 -10.76 -12.58
CA LEU A 116 -1.34 -11.11 -11.55
C LEU A 116 -1.04 -9.91 -10.64
N ALA A 117 -0.91 -8.70 -11.20
CA ALA A 117 -0.76 -7.46 -10.45
C ALA A 117 -1.97 -7.17 -9.56
N ILE A 118 -3.19 -7.33 -10.09
CA ILE A 118 -4.43 -7.19 -9.30
C ILE A 118 -4.43 -8.20 -8.14
N GLY A 119 -4.12 -9.47 -8.38
CA GLY A 119 -4.02 -10.48 -7.33
C GLY A 119 -2.97 -10.12 -6.28
N ASN A 120 -1.81 -9.66 -6.71
CA ASN A 120 -0.75 -9.18 -5.82
C ASN A 120 -1.24 -8.03 -4.92
N ARG A 121 -1.94 -7.07 -5.49
CA ARG A 121 -2.48 -5.90 -4.77
C ARG A 121 -3.57 -6.26 -3.77
N GLU A 122 -4.44 -7.21 -4.09
CA GLU A 122 -5.58 -7.56 -3.24
C GLU A 122 -5.22 -8.58 -2.15
N PHE A 123 -4.22 -9.44 -2.34
CA PHE A 123 -3.88 -10.51 -1.39
C PHE A 123 -2.50 -10.35 -0.74
N VAL A 124 -1.47 -10.01 -1.52
CA VAL A 124 -0.09 -10.03 -1.04
C VAL A 124 0.26 -8.72 -0.34
N LEU A 125 0.08 -7.58 -1.01
CA LEU A 125 0.41 -6.25 -0.45
C LEU A 125 -0.26 -5.96 0.90
N PRO A 126 -1.55 -6.30 1.15
CA PRO A 126 -2.19 -6.04 2.43
C PRO A 126 -1.60 -6.87 3.57
N SER A 127 -1.03 -8.04 3.27
CA SER A 127 -0.42 -8.94 4.25
C SER A 127 0.98 -8.46 4.66
N ILE A 128 1.72 -7.85 3.74
CA ILE A 128 3.08 -7.33 3.97
C ILE A 128 3.12 -5.81 4.20
N ARG A 129 1.95 -5.15 4.28
CA ARG A 129 1.76 -3.72 4.54
C ARG A 129 2.68 -3.17 5.63
N PHE A 130 2.72 -3.84 6.79
CA PHE A 130 3.49 -3.40 7.95
C PHE A 130 5.01 -3.53 7.77
N VAL A 131 5.45 -4.38 6.84
CA VAL A 131 6.87 -4.57 6.54
C VAL A 131 7.30 -3.58 5.46
N ILE A 132 6.44 -3.33 4.47
CA ILE A 132 6.69 -2.33 3.40
C ILE A 132 6.59 -0.90 3.93
N SER A 133 5.76 -0.64 4.96
CA SER A 133 5.64 0.69 5.55
C SER A 133 6.92 1.16 6.27
N ARG A 134 7.83 0.23 6.59
CA ARG A 134 9.14 0.53 7.16
C ARG A 134 10.05 1.11 6.08
N ASN A 135 10.59 2.29 6.36
CA ASN A 135 11.59 2.90 5.49
C ASN A 135 12.99 2.36 5.83
N ALA A 136 14.00 2.57 4.97
CA ALA A 136 15.39 2.21 5.28
C ALA A 136 15.84 2.78 6.64
N GLN A 137 15.35 3.98 6.97
CA GLN A 137 15.64 4.71 8.21
C GLN A 137 14.90 4.18 9.45
N ASP A 138 13.94 3.27 9.28
CA ASP A 138 13.10 2.73 10.35
C ASP A 138 12.84 1.23 10.17
N LEU A 139 13.92 0.49 9.89
CA LEU A 139 13.90 -0.98 9.74
C LEU A 139 13.38 -1.67 11.02
N ASP A 140 13.68 -1.13 12.20
CA ASP A 140 13.25 -1.64 13.50
C ASP A 140 11.79 -1.23 13.85
N GLY A 141 11.21 -0.23 13.17
CA GLY A 141 9.83 0.26 13.40
C GLY A 141 9.64 0.99 14.73
N GLN A 142 10.73 1.38 15.38
CA GLN A 142 10.77 2.06 16.68
C GLN A 142 10.99 3.57 16.55
N THR A 143 11.17 4.07 15.33
CA THR A 143 11.34 5.51 15.13
C THR A 143 10.05 6.22 15.48
N GLN A 144 10.16 7.16 16.42
CA GLN A 144 9.06 8.01 16.83
C GLN A 144 8.80 9.05 15.73
N LYS A 145 7.57 9.04 15.21
CA LYS A 145 7.12 10.02 14.22
C LYS A 145 6.12 10.97 14.86
N ASN A 146 6.07 12.22 14.42
CA ASN A 146 5.12 13.20 14.94
C ASN A 146 3.69 12.76 14.66
N PHE A 147 2.83 12.84 15.68
CA PHE A 147 1.43 12.48 15.54
C PHE A 147 0.61 13.70 15.10
N GLU A 148 -0.08 13.57 13.97
CA GLU A 148 -1.03 14.58 13.50
C GLU A 148 -2.38 14.38 14.17
N ALA A 149 -2.97 15.46 14.67
CA ALA A 149 -4.26 15.39 15.34
C ALA A 149 -5.38 14.97 14.38
N ARG A 150 -6.23 14.03 14.79
CA ARG A 150 -7.35 13.51 13.99
C ARG A 150 -8.60 13.30 14.82
N TYR A 151 -9.75 13.55 14.20
CA TYR A 151 -11.05 13.31 14.80
C TYR A 151 -11.51 11.86 14.58
N ASP A 152 -12.12 11.28 15.60
CA ASP A 152 -13.13 10.25 15.41
C ASP A 152 -14.47 10.94 15.17
N HIS A 153 -14.93 10.95 13.93
CA HIS A 153 -16.13 11.70 13.52
C HIS A 153 -17.43 11.15 14.10
N GLN A 154 -17.45 9.92 14.62
CA GLN A 154 -18.64 9.36 15.26
C GLN A 154 -18.77 9.82 16.71
N THR A 155 -17.66 9.86 17.43
CA THR A 155 -17.64 10.27 18.84
C THR A 155 -17.31 11.75 19.00
N GLU A 156 -16.88 12.42 17.94
CA GLU A 156 -16.35 13.79 17.89
C GLU A 156 -15.12 14.01 18.80
N ILE A 157 -14.47 12.92 19.24
CA ILE A 157 -13.26 12.98 20.05
C ILE A 157 -12.08 13.31 19.15
N LEU A 158 -11.33 14.35 19.49
CA LEU A 158 -10.09 14.69 18.80
C LEU A 158 -8.92 13.97 19.47
N PHE A 159 -8.31 13.04 18.76
CA PHE A 159 -7.07 12.42 19.17
C PHE A 159 -5.91 13.36 18.85
N ARG A 160 -5.14 13.71 19.89
CA ARG A 160 -3.85 14.40 19.77
C ARG A 160 -2.77 13.55 20.43
N GLY A 161 -1.53 13.77 20.05
CA GLY A 161 -0.36 13.09 20.62
C GLY A 161 0.90 13.82 20.20
N LYS A 162 2.03 13.52 20.85
CA LYS A 162 3.33 14.08 20.43
C LYS A 162 3.93 13.23 19.33
N THR A 163 4.10 11.95 19.62
CA THR A 163 4.72 11.00 18.72
C THR A 163 3.95 9.69 18.68
N TYR A 164 4.21 8.85 17.68
CA TYR A 164 3.68 7.50 17.60
C TYR A 164 4.75 6.52 17.15
N GLN A 165 4.54 5.25 17.52
CA GLN A 165 5.38 4.12 17.14
C GLN A 165 4.52 3.06 16.45
N GLU A 166 4.81 2.79 15.17
CA GLU A 166 4.00 1.87 14.35
C GLU A 166 4.10 0.42 14.83
N ALA A 167 5.31 -0.03 15.20
CA ALA A 167 5.53 -1.42 15.62
C ALA A 167 4.74 -1.79 16.88
N LEU A 168 4.62 -0.85 17.84
CA LEU A 168 3.90 -1.05 19.09
C LEU A 168 2.43 -0.63 19.03
N ARG A 169 1.98 -0.02 17.91
CA ARG A 169 0.63 0.59 17.77
C ARG A 169 0.32 1.54 18.93
N ARG A 170 1.32 2.34 19.26
CA ARG A 170 1.36 3.19 20.45
C ARG A 170 1.43 4.66 20.06
N ILE A 171 0.67 5.49 20.75
CA ILE A 171 0.75 6.95 20.71
C ILE A 171 1.37 7.40 22.03
N ASP A 172 2.40 8.22 21.95
CA ASP A 172 3.12 8.77 23.11
C ASP A 172 2.54 10.15 23.50
N SER A 173 2.28 10.33 24.80
CA SER A 173 1.62 11.52 25.36
C SER A 173 0.30 11.88 24.65
N PRO A 174 -0.67 10.94 24.55
CA PRO A 174 -1.97 11.23 23.98
C PRO A 174 -2.74 12.28 24.80
N SER A 175 -3.45 13.16 24.10
CA SER A 175 -4.36 14.15 24.68
C SER A 175 -5.67 14.15 23.88
N LEU A 176 -6.67 13.46 24.40
CA LEU A 176 -7.97 13.29 23.75
C LEU A 176 -8.87 14.44 24.16
N LEU A 177 -9.18 15.33 23.23
CA LEU A 177 -10.09 16.44 23.51
C LEU A 177 -11.54 15.97 23.32
N MET A 178 -12.34 16.19 24.36
CA MET A 178 -13.69 15.69 24.50
C MET A 178 -14.69 16.69 23.92
N PRO A 179 -15.71 16.23 23.17
CA PRO A 179 -16.80 17.11 22.77
C PRO A 179 -17.66 17.51 23.99
N PRO A 180 -18.46 18.58 23.90
CA PRO A 180 -19.35 19.01 24.98
C PRO A 180 -20.30 17.92 25.49
N LEU A 181 -20.68 16.99 24.61
CA LEU A 181 -21.55 15.84 24.92
C LEU A 181 -20.90 14.81 25.86
N LEU A 182 -19.57 14.81 25.97
CA LEU A 182 -18.80 13.90 26.82
C LEU A 182 -17.89 14.66 27.79
N ALA A 183 -18.20 15.93 28.06
CA ALA A 183 -17.38 16.82 28.89
C ALA A 183 -17.50 16.53 30.41
N ASP A 184 -18.28 15.54 30.82
CA ASP A 184 -18.45 15.13 32.23
C ASP A 184 -17.13 14.71 32.89
N PHE A 185 -16.17 14.21 32.10
CA PHE A 185 -14.81 13.88 32.55
C PHE A 185 -13.83 15.05 32.44
N GLY A 186 -14.31 16.23 32.05
CA GLY A 186 -13.50 17.39 31.72
C GLY A 186 -13.30 17.57 30.21
N PRO A 187 -12.57 18.63 29.82
CA PRO A 187 -12.40 19.00 28.42
C PRO A 187 -11.45 18.06 27.65
N GLN A 188 -10.58 17.34 28.35
CA GLN A 188 -9.62 16.44 27.72
C GLN A 188 -9.20 15.32 28.67
N ILE A 189 -8.76 14.20 28.09
CA ILE A 189 -8.11 13.10 28.79
C ILE A 189 -6.65 13.04 28.36
N ASP A 190 -5.75 13.26 29.30
CA ASP A 190 -4.31 13.23 29.09
C ASP A 190 -3.73 11.96 29.71
N ALA A 191 -2.88 11.24 28.97
CA ALA A 191 -2.23 10.03 29.46
C ALA A 191 -0.76 9.93 29.01
N ALA A 192 -0.02 8.99 29.60
CA ALA A 192 1.37 8.75 29.21
C ALA A 192 1.47 8.05 27.84
N GLU A 193 0.59 7.09 27.57
CA GLU A 193 0.56 6.31 26.34
C GLU A 193 -0.86 5.85 25.97
N ALA A 194 -1.13 5.72 24.68
CA ALA A 194 -2.33 5.06 24.15
C ALA A 194 -1.95 3.87 23.29
N ILE A 195 -2.52 2.71 23.54
CA ILE A 195 -2.29 1.49 22.75
C ILE A 195 -3.61 1.05 22.12
N TRP A 196 -3.59 0.84 20.80
CA TRP A 196 -4.78 0.32 20.11
C TRP A 196 -5.01 -1.17 20.41
N ARG A 197 -6.26 -1.52 20.77
CA ARG A 197 -6.70 -2.90 21.01
C ARG A 197 -7.84 -3.27 20.06
N PRO A 198 -7.78 -4.46 19.43
CA PRO A 198 -8.91 -4.97 18.66
C PRO A 198 -10.09 -5.32 19.58
N GLU A 199 -11.27 -5.51 18.98
CA GLU A 199 -12.45 -5.98 19.70
C GLU A 199 -12.21 -7.33 20.38
N ALA A 200 -12.63 -7.44 21.64
CA ALA A 200 -12.53 -8.63 22.48
C ALA A 200 -13.87 -8.88 23.18
N ALA A 201 -14.03 -10.04 23.84
CA ALA A 201 -15.26 -10.35 24.57
C ALA A 201 -15.56 -9.35 25.71
N GLU A 202 -14.52 -8.71 26.24
CA GLU A 202 -14.59 -7.81 27.40
C GLU A 202 -14.73 -6.32 26.99
N HIS A 203 -14.33 -5.96 25.77
CA HIS A 203 -14.32 -4.57 25.32
C HIS A 203 -14.43 -4.44 23.78
N PRO A 204 -15.06 -3.37 23.28
CA PRO A 204 -15.08 -3.07 21.85
C PRO A 204 -13.68 -2.70 21.34
N ALA A 205 -13.53 -2.50 20.02
CA ALA A 205 -12.28 -1.96 19.47
C ALA A 205 -12.05 -0.50 19.93
N GLY A 206 -10.80 -0.15 20.24
CA GLY A 206 -10.49 1.18 20.77
C GLY A 206 -9.06 1.34 21.26
N TYR A 207 -8.85 2.36 22.08
CA TYR A 207 -7.56 2.77 22.60
C TYR A 207 -7.53 2.63 24.12
N LEU A 208 -6.58 1.85 24.62
CA LEU A 208 -6.24 1.76 26.04
C LEU A 208 -5.25 2.88 26.37
N LEU A 209 -5.67 3.79 27.25
CA LEU A 209 -4.85 4.87 27.79
C LEU A 209 -4.27 4.41 29.13
N SER A 210 -2.95 4.45 29.24
CA SER A 210 -2.22 4.07 30.46
C SER A 210 -1.54 5.27 31.08
N GLY A 211 -1.57 5.35 32.41
CA GLY A 211 -0.98 6.46 33.14
C GLY A 211 -1.72 7.77 32.88
N VAL A 212 -3.05 7.73 33.01
CA VAL A 212 -3.90 8.91 32.87
C VAL A 212 -3.50 9.94 33.95
N THR A 213 -3.17 11.15 33.51
CA THR A 213 -2.80 12.28 34.38
C THR A 213 -3.94 13.27 34.57
N GLY A 214 -4.85 13.34 33.60
CA GLY A 214 -6.05 14.16 33.65
C GLY A 214 -7.21 13.41 33.02
N PRO A 215 -8.37 13.27 33.70
CA PRO A 215 -8.69 13.76 35.05
C PRO A 215 -8.05 12.91 36.19
N PRO A 216 -7.75 13.51 37.36
CA PRO A 216 -7.03 12.84 38.46
C PRO A 216 -7.81 11.71 39.16
N ASP A 217 -9.16 11.73 39.09
CA ASP A 217 -10.03 10.76 39.76
C ASP A 217 -10.61 9.70 38.80
N ILE A 218 -9.96 9.47 37.64
CA ILE A 218 -10.48 8.65 36.54
C ILE A 218 -10.96 7.25 36.96
N ASP A 219 -10.31 6.65 37.96
CA ASP A 219 -10.63 5.31 38.46
C ASP A 219 -12.01 5.25 39.14
N SER A 220 -12.46 6.37 39.71
CA SER A 220 -13.73 6.48 40.44
C SER A 220 -14.88 7.00 39.59
N LEU A 221 -14.59 7.46 38.39
CA LEU A 221 -15.56 8.08 37.49
C LEU A 221 -16.44 7.03 36.81
N PRO A 222 -17.75 7.30 36.60
CA PRO A 222 -18.65 6.35 35.95
C PRO A 222 -18.43 6.33 34.44
N ALA A 223 -18.40 5.14 33.84
CA ALA A 223 -18.24 4.98 32.39
C ALA A 223 -19.19 5.86 31.56
N LEU A 224 -18.66 6.61 30.59
CA LEU A 224 -19.45 7.52 29.76
C LEU A 224 -20.13 6.81 28.61
N LYS A 225 -21.40 7.14 28.40
CA LYS A 225 -22.24 6.56 27.36
C LYS A 225 -22.69 7.63 26.36
N LEU A 226 -22.54 7.33 25.08
CA LEU A 226 -23.11 8.10 23.98
C LEU A 226 -24.14 7.22 23.28
N GLN A 227 -25.39 7.70 23.13
CA GLN A 227 -26.45 6.97 22.43
C GLN A 227 -26.61 5.50 22.88
N ASN A 228 -26.59 5.26 24.19
CA ASN A 228 -26.71 3.94 24.83
C ASN A 228 -25.53 2.97 24.61
N LYS A 229 -24.41 3.43 24.03
CA LYS A 229 -23.13 2.70 23.95
C LYS A 229 -22.10 3.32 24.88
N THR A 230 -21.40 2.50 25.65
CA THR A 230 -20.28 2.97 26.46
C THR A 230 -19.11 3.35 25.55
N ILE A 231 -18.74 4.62 25.55
CA ILE A 231 -17.60 5.13 24.79
C ILE A 231 -16.34 5.06 25.64
N ILE A 232 -16.44 5.46 26.91
CA ILE A 232 -15.29 5.49 27.81
C ILE A 232 -15.52 4.54 28.98
N TYR A 233 -14.60 3.60 29.13
CA TYR A 233 -14.58 2.63 30.21
C TYR A 233 -13.52 3.05 31.23
N THR A 234 -13.92 3.05 32.49
CA THR A 234 -13.08 3.36 33.64
C THR A 234 -12.94 2.11 34.53
N ALA A 235 -11.95 2.10 35.42
CA ALA A 235 -11.69 0.99 36.34
C ALA A 235 -12.90 0.67 37.25
N GLN A 236 -13.75 1.66 37.57
CA GLN A 236 -14.95 1.47 38.41
C GLN A 236 -15.91 0.39 37.87
N ASN A 237 -16.12 0.34 36.55
CA ASN A 237 -17.09 -0.54 35.91
C ASN A 237 -16.46 -1.66 35.08
N SER A 238 -15.13 -1.73 35.06
CA SER A 238 -14.37 -2.60 34.15
C SER A 238 -13.21 -3.26 34.90
N PRO A 239 -13.39 -4.49 35.42
CA PRO A 239 -12.38 -5.16 36.24
C PRO A 239 -11.10 -5.55 35.49
N TRP A 240 -11.11 -5.44 34.16
CA TRP A 240 -9.96 -5.71 33.29
C TRP A 240 -9.01 -4.51 33.12
N LEU A 241 -9.39 -3.31 33.60
CA LEU A 241 -8.55 -2.12 33.62
C LEU A 241 -7.75 -2.03 34.92
N ARG A 242 -6.47 -1.63 34.84
CA ARG A 242 -5.64 -1.35 36.02
C ARG A 242 -5.93 0.06 36.55
N PRO A 243 -5.48 0.40 37.78
CA PRO A 243 -5.55 1.77 38.28
C PRO A 243 -4.81 2.75 37.35
N ASN A 244 -5.37 3.93 37.16
CA ASN A 244 -4.94 4.96 36.19
C ASN A 244 -4.97 4.52 34.72
N GLU A 245 -5.79 3.52 34.38
CA GLU A 245 -6.08 3.14 32.99
C GLU A 245 -7.52 3.50 32.62
N CYS A 246 -7.69 3.91 31.37
CA CYS A 246 -8.97 4.27 30.79
C CYS A 246 -9.03 3.74 29.37
N PHE A 247 -10.19 3.26 28.93
CA PHE A 247 -10.35 2.76 27.57
C PHE A 247 -11.38 3.56 26.80
N VAL A 248 -10.97 4.05 25.63
CA VAL A 248 -11.80 4.86 24.74
C VAL A 248 -12.13 4.04 23.50
N THR A 249 -13.42 3.78 23.32
CA THR A 249 -13.96 3.09 22.15
C THR A 249 -13.80 3.97 20.93
N SER A 250 -13.21 3.42 19.87
CA SER A 250 -13.11 4.11 18.58
C SER A 250 -13.21 3.11 17.45
N GLY A 251 -14.01 3.47 16.44
CA GLY A 251 -14.13 2.71 15.19
C GLY A 251 -12.92 2.89 14.26
N VAL A 252 -11.98 3.76 14.62
CA VAL A 252 -10.78 4.06 13.83
C VAL A 252 -9.63 3.15 14.27
N ARG A 253 -8.99 2.47 13.31
CA ARG A 253 -7.79 1.65 13.57
C ARG A 253 -6.55 2.53 13.75
N PHE A 254 -5.55 2.01 14.45
CA PHE A 254 -4.27 2.71 14.63
C PHE A 254 -3.69 3.31 13.33
N GLU A 255 -3.58 2.50 12.27
CA GLU A 255 -3.01 2.91 10.97
C GLU A 255 -3.77 4.06 10.30
N GLN A 256 -5.08 4.12 10.55
CA GLN A 256 -6.00 5.11 10.03
C GLN A 256 -5.94 6.40 10.86
N MET A 257 -5.77 6.26 12.18
CA MET A 257 -5.65 7.38 13.11
C MET A 257 -4.35 8.16 12.92
N ILE A 258 -3.23 7.48 12.65
CA ILE A 258 -1.95 8.14 12.34
C ILE A 258 -1.92 8.76 10.93
N GLY A 259 -2.97 8.57 10.13
CA GLY A 259 -3.06 9.12 8.79
C GLY A 259 -2.02 8.61 7.80
N SER A 260 -1.51 7.39 7.99
CA SER A 260 -0.44 6.87 7.16
C SER A 260 -0.87 6.75 5.68
N SER A 261 -0.15 7.42 4.79
CA SER A 261 -0.33 7.27 3.35
C SER A 261 -0.16 5.80 2.93
N ASN A 262 0.77 5.10 3.57
CA ASN A 262 1.04 3.66 3.42
C ASN A 262 -0.20 2.79 3.62
N TRP A 263 -1.03 3.07 4.63
CA TRP A 263 -2.26 2.31 4.84
C TRP A 263 -3.17 2.39 3.62
N SER A 264 -3.36 3.60 3.08
CA SER A 264 -4.25 3.81 1.94
C SER A 264 -3.68 3.22 0.64
N LEU A 265 -2.35 3.18 0.50
CA LEU A 265 -1.65 2.63 -0.67
C LEU A 265 -1.67 1.10 -0.71
N TYR A 266 -1.40 0.43 0.41
CA TYR A 266 -1.19 -1.02 0.46
C TYR A 266 -2.40 -1.82 0.99
N SER A 267 -3.44 -1.16 1.50
CA SER A 267 -4.68 -1.87 1.89
C SER A 267 -5.42 -2.42 0.67
N SER A 268 -6.10 -3.55 0.84
CA SER A 268 -6.97 -4.12 -0.21
C SER A 268 -8.12 -3.18 -0.53
N THR A 269 -8.66 -3.31 -1.74
CA THR A 269 -9.75 -2.45 -2.22
C THR A 269 -11.01 -2.64 -1.37
N VAL A 270 -11.28 -3.86 -0.90
CA VAL A 270 -12.38 -4.15 0.03
C VAL A 270 -12.22 -3.39 1.35
N ASN A 271 -11.01 -3.36 1.92
CA ASN A 271 -10.76 -2.62 3.15
C ASN A 271 -10.89 -1.10 2.96
N LEU A 272 -10.51 -0.57 1.79
CA LEU A 272 -10.72 0.85 1.46
C LEU A 272 -12.21 1.18 1.32
N ILE A 273 -13.01 0.30 0.69
CA ILE A 273 -14.47 0.47 0.59
C ILE A 273 -15.10 0.46 1.98
N TYR A 274 -14.71 -0.49 2.84
CA TYR A 274 -15.17 -0.54 4.22
C TYR A 274 -14.81 0.74 5.00
N ALA A 275 -13.60 1.27 4.76
CA ALA A 275 -13.17 2.51 5.37
C ALA A 275 -14.00 3.72 4.91
N ILE A 276 -14.40 3.79 3.63
CA ILE A 276 -15.29 4.84 3.11
C ILE A 276 -16.67 4.77 3.78
N SER A 277 -17.17 3.56 4.06
CA SER A 277 -18.43 3.39 4.78
C SER A 277 -18.33 3.60 6.30
N ASN A 278 -17.12 3.73 6.86
CA ASN A 278 -16.93 3.86 8.30
C ASN A 278 -17.21 5.31 8.75
N PRO A 279 -18.29 5.55 9.53
CA PRO A 279 -18.66 6.90 9.96
C PRO A 279 -17.63 7.54 10.89
N SER A 280 -16.83 6.76 11.63
CA SER A 280 -15.81 7.28 12.54
C SER A 280 -14.61 7.91 11.82
N LEU A 281 -14.31 7.48 10.59
CA LEU A 281 -13.03 7.81 9.96
C LEU A 281 -13.02 9.17 9.26
N GLY A 282 -14.16 9.63 8.74
CA GLY A 282 -14.24 10.88 7.95
C GLY A 282 -13.25 10.90 6.79
N VAL A 283 -13.47 10.04 5.79
CA VAL A 283 -12.47 9.81 4.74
C VAL A 283 -12.44 10.96 3.72
N GLY A 284 -11.25 11.52 3.48
CA GLY A 284 -11.03 12.51 2.42
C GLY A 284 -11.20 11.93 1.01
N ALA A 285 -11.24 12.80 0.00
CA ALA A 285 -11.46 12.41 -1.41
C ALA A 285 -10.39 11.47 -1.98
N GLU A 286 -9.22 11.38 -1.34
CA GLU A 286 -8.09 10.53 -1.73
C GLU A 286 -8.41 9.03 -1.72
N VAL A 287 -9.21 8.53 -0.77
CA VAL A 287 -9.50 7.09 -0.67
C VAL A 287 -10.57 6.66 -1.68
N PRO A 288 -11.72 7.36 -1.84
CA PRO A 288 -12.65 7.09 -2.93
C PRO A 288 -12.00 7.20 -4.30
N LEU A 289 -11.17 8.23 -4.53
CA LEU A 289 -10.44 8.39 -5.78
C LEU A 289 -9.52 7.19 -6.04
N ARG A 290 -8.84 6.69 -5.01
CA ARG A 290 -7.98 5.50 -5.14
C ARG A 290 -8.80 4.26 -5.47
N VAL A 291 -9.92 4.02 -4.79
CA VAL A 291 -10.81 2.89 -5.12
C VAL A 291 -11.28 2.99 -6.58
N HIS A 292 -11.62 4.18 -7.04
CA HIS A 292 -12.00 4.41 -8.44
C HIS A 292 -10.84 4.16 -9.40
N ALA A 293 -9.65 4.72 -9.15
CA ALA A 293 -8.46 4.51 -9.97
C ALA A 293 -8.13 3.02 -10.11
N ARG A 294 -8.24 2.29 -9.00
CA ARG A 294 -8.03 0.84 -8.90
C ARG A 294 -9.02 0.01 -9.72
N PHE A 295 -10.26 0.48 -9.86
CA PHE A 295 -11.27 -0.13 -10.72
C PHE A 295 -11.02 0.16 -12.20
N VAL A 296 -10.50 1.36 -12.50
CA VAL A 296 -10.22 1.83 -13.87
C VAL A 296 -8.90 1.28 -14.41
N THR A 297 -7.92 0.95 -13.56
CA THR A 297 -6.60 0.41 -13.94
C THR A 297 -6.66 -0.72 -15.00
N PRO A 298 -7.43 -1.82 -14.84
CA PRO A 298 -7.47 -2.88 -15.85
C PRO A 298 -7.95 -2.40 -17.23
N PHE A 299 -8.86 -1.43 -17.27
CA PHE A 299 -9.34 -0.85 -18.53
C PHE A 299 -8.27 0.02 -19.17
N LEU A 300 -7.49 0.76 -18.37
CA LEU A 300 -6.35 1.52 -18.85
C LEU A 300 -5.27 0.60 -19.40
N ASP A 301 -4.93 -0.49 -18.72
CA ASP A 301 -3.95 -1.47 -19.18
C ASP A 301 -4.35 -2.07 -20.53
N ILE A 302 -5.63 -2.47 -20.67
CA ILE A 302 -6.17 -2.99 -21.93
C ILE A 302 -6.09 -1.92 -23.04
N SER A 303 -6.48 -0.68 -22.73
CA SER A 303 -6.43 0.44 -23.68
C SER A 303 -5.01 0.74 -24.12
N LEU A 304 -4.05 0.70 -23.19
CA LEU A 304 -2.63 0.89 -23.43
C LEU A 304 -2.08 -0.17 -24.38
N VAL A 305 -2.44 -1.44 -24.16
CA VAL A 305 -2.07 -2.55 -25.07
C VAL A 305 -2.68 -2.35 -26.46
N LEU A 306 -3.96 -1.98 -26.53
CA LEU A 306 -4.65 -1.74 -27.80
C LEU A 306 -4.06 -0.56 -28.58
N LEU A 307 -3.55 0.46 -27.90
CA LEU A 307 -2.81 1.58 -28.50
C LEU A 307 -1.39 1.18 -28.91
N GLY A 308 -0.72 0.31 -28.15
CA GLY A 308 0.64 -0.16 -28.45
C GLY A 308 0.73 -1.05 -29.69
N ILE A 309 -0.31 -1.83 -29.99
CA ILE A 309 -0.30 -2.78 -31.12
C ILE A 309 -0.19 -2.09 -32.48
N PRO A 310 -1.00 -1.06 -32.82
CA PRO A 310 -0.85 -0.32 -34.08
C PRO A 310 0.48 0.40 -34.21
N LEU A 311 1.11 0.81 -33.10
CA LEU A 311 2.41 1.48 -33.13
C LEU A 311 3.52 0.54 -33.63
N VAL A 312 3.41 -0.77 -33.35
CA VAL A 312 4.38 -1.78 -33.77
C VAL A 312 3.98 -2.45 -35.08
N LEU A 313 2.73 -2.87 -35.24
CA LEU A 313 2.23 -3.55 -36.44
C LEU A 313 1.78 -2.59 -37.56
N GLY A 314 1.99 -1.28 -37.34
CA GLY A 314 1.64 -0.23 -38.27
C GLY A 314 2.49 -0.26 -39.54
N PRO A 315 2.03 0.39 -40.62
CA PRO A 315 2.73 0.39 -41.90
C PRO A 315 4.09 1.12 -41.88
N SER A 316 4.39 1.87 -40.82
CA SER A 316 5.64 2.63 -40.70
C SER A 316 6.66 1.84 -39.90
N ARG A 317 7.69 1.30 -40.58
CA ARG A 317 8.85 0.64 -39.96
C ARG A 317 9.65 1.66 -39.14
N ARG A 318 9.26 1.92 -37.90
CA ARG A 318 10.04 2.73 -36.96
C ARG A 318 10.99 1.82 -36.20
N GLY A 319 12.23 2.25 -35.99
CA GLY A 319 13.21 1.46 -35.24
C GLY A 319 12.72 1.13 -33.83
N VAL A 320 13.13 -0.02 -33.30
CA VAL A 320 12.71 -0.57 -32.00
C VAL A 320 12.77 0.48 -30.89
N PHE A 321 13.87 1.23 -30.85
CA PHE A 321 14.12 2.26 -29.85
C PHE A 321 13.18 3.47 -29.95
N VAL A 322 12.75 3.82 -31.17
CA VAL A 322 11.77 4.91 -31.38
C VAL A 322 10.39 4.48 -30.91
N ALA A 323 10.01 3.22 -31.16
CA ALA A 323 8.73 2.68 -30.72
C ALA A 323 8.67 2.57 -29.18
N VAL A 324 9.71 2.02 -28.55
CA VAL A 324 9.82 1.94 -27.08
C VAL A 324 9.85 3.34 -26.45
N GLY A 325 10.63 4.28 -27.00
CA GLY A 325 10.70 5.65 -26.51
C GLY A 325 9.37 6.41 -26.60
N LEU A 326 8.62 6.23 -27.70
CA LEU A 326 7.27 6.79 -27.84
C LEU A 326 6.29 6.21 -26.82
N CYS A 327 6.40 4.92 -26.49
CA CYS A 327 5.52 4.32 -25.48
C CYS A 327 5.83 4.82 -24.06
N VAL A 328 7.11 4.94 -23.70
CA VAL A 328 7.50 5.56 -22.43
C VAL A 328 6.94 6.99 -22.36
N LEU A 329 7.08 7.77 -23.44
CA LEU A 329 6.47 9.10 -23.53
C LEU A 329 4.95 9.09 -23.35
N THR A 330 4.23 8.15 -23.95
CA THR A 330 2.77 8.04 -23.77
C THR A 330 2.34 7.56 -22.38
N THR A 331 3.24 6.90 -21.63
CA THR A 331 2.96 6.43 -20.26
C THR A 331 3.34 7.43 -19.18
N VAL A 332 4.23 8.39 -19.50
CA VAL A 332 4.75 9.39 -18.56
C VAL A 332 3.90 10.68 -18.54
N VAL A 333 3.01 10.85 -19.52
CA VAL A 333 2.08 12.00 -19.65
C VAL A 333 0.71 11.63 -19.09
#